data_AF-A0A959RS49-F1
#
_entry.id   AF-A0A959RS49-F1
#
_cell.length_a   1.000
_cell.length_b   1.000
_cell.length_c   1.000
_cell.angle_alpha   90.00
_cell.angle_beta   90.00
_cell.angle_gamma   90.00
#
_symmetry.space_group_name_H-M   'P 1'
#
loop_
_entity.id
_entity.type
_entity.pdbx_description
1 polymer ?
#
loop_
_entity_poly.entity_id
_entity_poly.type
_entity_poly.pdbx_seq_one_letter_code
_entity_poly.pdbx_strand_id
1 'polypeptide(L)'
;LLWSNGDSYMNLKVGAIWYFSRGEKSKICSPPAPGIREVIKEVTIEKVDTVYVDKIVEKAVIERESFVLENVRFKFDKDELTPEAQSILTNVAKTLNRYPDQLFEILGHTDNIGSDEYNMDLSERRAKSVKNYLVSQGVSADRLFTAGCGERKPVADNSTEVGRSINRRIEFSIYDGVSSKCPEGGILQNGDEFENAVKNSEQVKIEGIFFKFDKDELTPESELTLDHVVNVLKKYPDANVEIEGHTDNMGDEKYNQLLSENRAKSVKNYLVSKGITASRLTTIGYGEAKPIEDNTTEYGRAVNRRIEFKITNESNIKIKDARPDVNGSMLDQDSSPEEQNIADAISKGEKLVFTNINFFVDSDNITDPSKKILDNVSNVLKKMSDVNVEIQGHTDSDGTEEYNQGLSEKRAISVKNYLVKSGISIDRLTTKGFGESKPITENTTKEGKAKNRRIEFEVVK
;
A
#
# COMPACT_ATOMS: atom_id res chain seq x y z
N LEU A 1 -14.29 -44.98 34.03
CA LEU A 1 -15.72 -45.31 34.26
C LEU A 1 -16.37 -44.18 35.06
N LEU A 2 -17.19 -43.28 34.52
CA LEU A 2 -17.36 -42.87 33.12
C LEU A 2 -16.26 -41.85 32.80
N TRP A 3 -15.41 -42.24 31.86
CA TRP A 3 -14.18 -41.56 31.44
C TRP A 3 -14.35 -41.15 29.98
N SER A 4 -14.01 -39.92 29.62
CA SER A 4 -13.00 -39.57 28.60
C SER A 4 -13.08 -38.08 28.22
N ASN A 5 -11.89 -37.49 28.14
CA ASN A 5 -11.46 -36.11 27.87
C ASN A 5 -12.38 -35.18 27.08
N GLY A 6 -12.59 -33.98 27.61
CA GLY A 6 -13.06 -32.80 26.86
C GLY A 6 -13.38 -31.65 27.80
N ASP A 7 -12.58 -30.58 27.76
CA ASP A 7 -12.86 -29.34 28.51
C ASP A 7 -14.25 -28.80 28.15
N SER A 8 -15.03 -28.47 29.19
CA SER A 8 -16.32 -27.80 29.04
C SER A 8 -16.09 -26.28 29.07
N TYR A 9 -16.47 -25.58 28.00
CA TYR A 9 -16.59 -24.12 28.00
C TYR A 9 -17.98 -23.67 27.57
N MET A 10 -18.47 -22.61 28.23
CA MET A 10 -19.75 -21.95 27.98
C MET A 10 -19.54 -20.84 26.95
N ASN A 11 -20.28 -20.89 25.84
CA ASN A 11 -20.28 -19.83 24.85
C ASN A 11 -21.56 -19.01 25.01
N LEU A 12 -21.44 -17.80 25.54
CA LEU A 12 -22.56 -16.86 25.67
C LEU A 12 -22.59 -15.96 24.42
N LYS A 13 -23.49 -16.26 23.48
CA LYS A 13 -23.90 -15.31 22.44
C LYS A 13 -25.26 -14.73 22.81
N VAL A 14 -25.28 -13.45 23.14
CA VAL A 14 -26.51 -12.65 23.28
C VAL A 14 -26.52 -11.69 22.08
N GLY A 15 -27.50 -11.67 21.17
CA GLY A 15 -28.73 -12.44 21.06
C GLY A 15 -29.00 -12.86 19.61
N ALA A 16 -29.77 -13.93 19.46
CA ALA A 16 -30.14 -14.56 18.19
C ALA A 16 -31.65 -14.76 18.16
N ILE A 17 -32.30 -14.68 16.99
CA ILE A 17 -33.46 -15.53 16.68
C ILE A 17 -33.43 -15.93 15.20
N TRP A 18 -33.10 -17.19 14.97
CA TRP A 18 -33.40 -17.90 13.72
C TRP A 18 -34.90 -18.24 13.70
N TYR A 19 -35.57 -18.02 12.56
CA TYR A 19 -36.85 -18.69 12.29
C TYR A 19 -36.64 -19.81 11.27
N PHE A 20 -36.60 -21.05 11.76
CA PHE A 20 -36.93 -22.20 10.94
C PHE A 20 -38.44 -22.19 10.71
N SER A 21 -38.86 -21.96 9.47
CA SER A 21 -40.26 -22.09 9.06
C SER A 21 -40.67 -23.56 9.09
N ARG A 22 -41.33 -24.00 10.18
CA ARG A 22 -42.42 -25.01 10.23
C ARG A 22 -42.78 -25.30 11.70
N GLY A 23 -43.77 -24.58 12.24
CA GLY A 23 -44.36 -24.84 13.56
C GLY A 23 -45.09 -23.61 14.13
N GLU A 24 -46.15 -23.82 14.92
CA GLU A 24 -46.92 -22.73 15.53
C GLU A 24 -46.13 -21.96 16.62
N LYS A 25 -46.38 -20.65 16.73
CA LYS A 25 -45.70 -19.72 17.66
C LYS A 25 -46.03 -20.03 19.14
N SER A 26 -45.02 -19.91 20.00
CA SER A 26 -45.13 -20.05 21.46
C SER A 26 -45.96 -18.94 22.12
N LYS A 27 -46.72 -19.29 23.17
CA LYS A 27 -47.67 -18.41 23.89
C LYS A 27 -47.12 -17.73 25.15
N ILE A 28 -45.81 -17.80 25.41
CA ILE A 28 -45.21 -17.23 26.63
C ILE A 28 -44.36 -16.01 26.27
N CYS A 29 -44.97 -14.83 26.23
CA CYS A 29 -44.33 -13.52 26.35
C CYS A 29 -45.37 -12.50 26.87
N SER A 30 -45.44 -12.33 28.20
CA SER A 30 -46.01 -11.12 28.83
C SER A 30 -44.96 -10.00 28.83
N PRO A 31 -45.35 -8.72 28.77
CA PRO A 31 -44.42 -7.60 28.59
C PRO A 31 -43.44 -7.43 29.78
N PRO A 32 -42.22 -6.93 29.56
CA PRO A 32 -41.21 -6.79 30.60
C PRO A 32 -41.53 -5.65 31.59
N ALA A 33 -41.00 -5.77 32.81
CA ALA A 33 -41.15 -4.86 33.94
C ALA A 33 -40.66 -3.41 33.65
N PRO A 34 -41.15 -2.39 34.38
CA PRO A 34 -40.79 -1.00 34.14
C PRO A 34 -39.33 -0.73 34.57
N GLY A 35 -38.46 -0.48 33.60
CA GLY A 35 -37.04 -0.19 33.85
C GLY A 35 -36.12 -0.33 32.64
N ILE A 36 -36.54 -0.99 31.56
CA ILE A 36 -35.77 -1.05 30.30
C ILE A 36 -36.30 0.01 29.35
N ARG A 37 -35.66 1.17 29.31
CA ARG A 37 -35.78 2.14 28.22
C ARG A 37 -34.46 2.21 27.47
N GLU A 38 -34.26 1.25 26.58
CA GLU A 38 -33.46 1.51 25.39
C GLU A 38 -33.89 0.56 24.28
N VAL A 39 -34.50 1.12 23.24
CA VAL A 39 -34.59 0.46 21.95
C VAL A 39 -33.15 0.39 21.46
N ILE A 40 -32.54 -0.79 21.54
CA ILE A 40 -31.30 -1.08 20.82
C ILE A 40 -31.62 -0.69 19.37
N LYS A 41 -30.99 0.38 18.87
CA LYS A 41 -31.06 0.76 17.46
C LYS A 41 -30.89 -0.53 16.68
N GLU A 42 -31.84 -0.84 15.81
CA GLU A 42 -31.60 -1.84 14.77
C GLU A 42 -30.27 -1.49 14.14
N VAL A 43 -29.24 -2.29 14.42
CA VAL A 43 -28.01 -2.26 13.67
C VAL A 43 -28.44 -2.75 12.31
N THR A 44 -28.78 -1.80 11.46
CA THR A 44 -28.90 -2.03 10.04
C THR A 44 -27.50 -2.48 9.67
N ILE A 45 -27.33 -3.78 9.43
CA ILE A 45 -26.15 -4.26 8.73
C ILE A 45 -26.30 -3.62 7.35
N GLU A 46 -25.69 -2.44 7.18
CA GLU A 46 -25.55 -1.86 5.86
C GLU A 46 -24.94 -2.95 5.01
N LYS A 47 -25.64 -3.34 3.94
CA LYS A 47 -25.04 -4.17 2.90
C LYS A 47 -23.69 -3.54 2.61
N VAL A 48 -22.61 -4.31 2.81
CA VAL A 48 -21.26 -3.92 2.39
C VAL A 48 -21.41 -3.29 1.02
N ASP A 49 -21.04 -2.02 0.89
CA ASP A 49 -21.21 -1.28 -0.36
C ASP A 49 -20.27 -1.88 -1.41
N THR A 50 -20.74 -2.95 -2.03
CA THR A 50 -20.03 -3.65 -3.10
C THR A 50 -19.75 -2.72 -4.27
N VAL A 51 -20.51 -1.64 -4.46
CA VAL A 51 -20.27 -0.64 -5.52
C VAL A 51 -19.01 0.17 -5.22
N TYR A 52 -18.69 0.41 -3.95
CA TYR A 52 -17.48 1.10 -3.54
C TYR A 52 -16.23 0.24 -3.76
N VAL A 53 -16.29 -1.05 -3.40
CA VAL A 53 -15.21 -2.02 -3.65
C VAL A 53 -14.93 -2.13 -5.14
N ASP A 54 -15.97 -2.23 -5.97
CA ASP A 54 -15.83 -2.34 -7.43
C ASP A 54 -15.07 -1.15 -8.01
N LYS A 55 -15.38 0.07 -7.56
CA LYS A 55 -14.71 1.30 -8.01
C LYS A 55 -13.26 1.39 -7.57
N ILE A 56 -12.93 0.98 -6.35
CA ILE A 56 -11.54 0.98 -5.86
C ILE A 56 -10.71 -0.03 -6.65
N VAL A 57 -11.21 -1.26 -6.77
CA VAL A 57 -10.48 -2.33 -7.44
C VAL A 57 -10.35 -2.02 -8.93
N GLU A 58 -11.41 -1.57 -9.60
CA GLU A 58 -11.34 -1.19 -11.02
C GLU A 58 -10.39 -0.01 -11.26
N LYS A 59 -10.43 1.02 -10.42
CA LYS A 59 -9.49 2.13 -10.51
C LYS A 59 -8.05 1.65 -10.29
N ALA A 60 -7.78 0.88 -9.24
CA ALA A 60 -6.44 0.38 -8.94
C ALA A 60 -5.91 -0.54 -10.06
N VAL A 61 -6.78 -1.35 -10.66
CA VAL A 61 -6.45 -2.17 -11.83
C VAL A 61 -6.16 -1.32 -13.06
N ILE A 62 -6.95 -0.28 -13.34
CA ILE A 62 -6.68 0.66 -14.45
C ILE A 62 -5.37 1.42 -14.24
N GLU A 63 -5.12 1.86 -13.01
CA GLU A 63 -3.98 2.70 -12.61
C GLU A 63 -2.76 1.87 -12.18
N ARG A 64 -2.84 0.53 -12.25
CA ARG A 64 -1.78 -0.41 -11.87
C ARG A 64 -1.22 -0.17 -10.46
N GLU A 65 -2.10 0.19 -9.54
CA GLU A 65 -1.76 0.44 -8.14
C GLU A 65 -2.01 -0.80 -7.28
N SER A 66 -1.23 -0.93 -6.20
CA SER A 66 -1.58 -1.84 -5.12
C SER A 66 -2.86 -1.38 -4.42
N PHE A 67 -3.70 -2.31 -4.01
CA PHE A 67 -4.91 -2.01 -3.25
C PHE A 67 -5.08 -2.97 -2.09
N VAL A 68 -5.52 -2.43 -0.95
CA VAL A 68 -5.89 -3.22 0.22
C VAL A 68 -7.37 -3.51 0.16
N LEU A 69 -7.73 -4.78 0.32
CA LEU A 69 -9.14 -5.15 0.49
C LEU A 69 -9.49 -5.07 1.97
N GLU A 70 -10.09 -3.95 2.35
CA GLU A 70 -10.70 -3.81 3.66
C GLU A 70 -11.83 -4.86 3.81
N ASN A 71 -11.86 -5.53 4.96
CA ASN A 71 -12.90 -6.51 5.32
C ASN A 71 -12.87 -7.86 4.58
N VAL A 72 -11.76 -8.26 3.94
CA VAL A 72 -11.52 -9.68 3.62
C VAL A 72 -11.16 -10.42 4.90
N ARG A 73 -12.19 -10.82 5.64
CA ARG A 73 -12.05 -11.47 6.95
C ARG A 73 -11.94 -12.98 6.79
N PHE A 74 -11.16 -13.56 7.69
CA PHE A 74 -11.06 -15.00 7.91
C PHE A 74 -11.68 -15.35 9.26
N LYS A 75 -12.11 -16.61 9.43
CA LYS A 75 -12.47 -17.08 10.78
C LYS A 75 -11.26 -16.96 11.72
N PHE A 76 -11.51 -16.73 13.01
CA PHE A 76 -10.47 -16.58 14.02
C PHE A 76 -9.48 -17.74 13.93
N ASP A 77 -8.19 -17.40 13.85
CA ASP A 77 -7.07 -18.34 13.77
C ASP A 77 -7.12 -19.31 12.58
N LYS A 78 -7.86 -18.95 11.53
CA LYS A 78 -8.05 -19.76 10.32
C LYS A 78 -7.76 -18.95 9.07
N ASP A 79 -7.64 -19.69 7.97
CA ASP A 79 -7.52 -19.26 6.58
C ASP A 79 -8.85 -19.47 5.81
N GLU A 80 -9.94 -19.77 6.52
CA GLU A 80 -11.27 -19.92 5.94
C GLU A 80 -11.94 -18.56 5.72
N LEU A 81 -12.23 -18.22 4.46
CA LEU A 81 -12.94 -16.99 4.06
C LEU A 81 -14.39 -16.99 4.56
N THR A 82 -14.85 -15.86 5.10
CA THR A 82 -16.27 -15.70 5.47
C THR A 82 -17.15 -15.47 4.22
N PRO A 83 -18.48 -15.69 4.28
CA PRO A 83 -19.38 -15.39 3.16
C PRO A 83 -19.31 -13.94 2.67
N GLU A 84 -19.06 -12.99 3.58
CA GLU A 84 -18.89 -11.58 3.25
C GLU A 84 -17.61 -11.35 2.45
N ALA A 85 -16.50 -11.97 2.88
CA ALA A 85 -15.23 -11.93 2.16
C ALA A 85 -15.36 -12.57 0.75
N GLN A 86 -16.10 -13.67 0.64
CA GLN A 86 -16.42 -14.31 -0.64
C GLN A 86 -17.18 -13.36 -1.57
N SER A 87 -18.17 -12.63 -1.07
CA SER A 87 -18.91 -11.64 -1.88
C SER A 87 -18.01 -10.51 -2.40
N ILE A 88 -17.09 -10.00 -1.56
CA ILE A 88 -16.09 -9.00 -1.96
C ILE A 88 -15.19 -9.56 -3.07
N LEU A 89 -14.64 -10.75 -2.86
CA LEU A 89 -13.71 -11.38 -3.79
C LEU A 89 -14.38 -11.79 -5.11
N THR A 90 -15.67 -12.12 -5.13
CA THR A 90 -16.42 -12.38 -6.37
C THR A 90 -16.43 -11.15 -7.27
N ASN A 91 -16.54 -9.96 -6.69
CA ASN A 91 -16.49 -8.74 -7.46
C ASN A 91 -15.07 -8.39 -7.92
N VAL A 92 -14.07 -8.61 -7.05
CA VAL A 92 -12.66 -8.51 -7.44
C VAL A 92 -12.39 -9.38 -8.66
N ALA A 93 -12.83 -10.65 -8.63
CA ALA A 93 -12.68 -11.58 -9.76
C ALA A 93 -13.31 -11.05 -11.07
N LYS A 94 -14.50 -10.45 -11.02
CA LYS A 94 -15.10 -9.81 -12.21
C LYS A 94 -14.20 -8.73 -12.77
N THR A 95 -13.61 -7.89 -11.92
CA THR A 95 -12.67 -6.86 -12.35
C THR A 95 -11.40 -7.49 -12.92
N LEU A 96 -10.76 -8.43 -12.23
CA LEU A 96 -9.55 -9.09 -12.73
C LEU A 96 -9.77 -9.81 -14.08
N ASN A 97 -10.97 -10.34 -14.31
CA ASN A 97 -11.34 -10.96 -15.60
C ASN A 97 -11.57 -9.94 -16.73
N ARG A 98 -11.91 -8.68 -16.42
CA ARG A 98 -11.99 -7.59 -17.42
C ARG A 98 -10.61 -7.12 -17.89
N TYR A 99 -9.58 -7.33 -17.07
CA TYR A 99 -8.19 -6.93 -17.35
C TYR A 99 -7.28 -8.17 -17.37
N PRO A 100 -7.38 -9.04 -18.39
CA PRO A 100 -6.76 -10.37 -18.39
C PRO A 100 -5.23 -10.38 -18.42
N ASP A 101 -4.59 -9.29 -18.81
CA ASP A 101 -3.13 -9.24 -19.02
C ASP A 101 -2.35 -8.82 -17.76
N GLN A 102 -3.05 -8.48 -16.68
CA GLN A 102 -2.40 -8.05 -15.44
C GLN A 102 -2.14 -9.24 -14.51
N LEU A 103 -0.93 -9.28 -13.96
CA LEU A 103 -0.51 -10.23 -12.93
C LEU A 103 -0.60 -9.55 -11.56
N PHE A 104 -1.02 -10.29 -10.55
CA PHE A 104 -1.18 -9.78 -9.20
C PHE A 104 -0.49 -10.68 -8.19
N GLU A 105 0.11 -10.07 -7.18
CA GLU A 105 0.55 -10.75 -5.98
C GLU A 105 -0.41 -10.44 -4.84
N ILE A 106 -0.80 -11.49 -4.12
CA ILE A 106 -1.72 -11.41 -2.99
C ILE A 106 -0.88 -11.55 -1.73
N LEU A 107 -0.74 -10.46 -1.00
CA LEU A 107 0.02 -10.37 0.23
C LEU A 107 -0.92 -10.55 1.43
N GLY A 108 -0.65 -11.57 2.24
CA GLY A 108 -1.35 -11.77 3.50
C GLY A 108 -0.62 -11.07 4.65
N HIS A 109 -1.34 -10.43 5.56
CA HIS A 109 -0.77 -9.82 6.76
C HIS A 109 -1.48 -10.31 8.02
N THR A 110 -0.73 -10.36 9.13
CA THR A 110 -1.25 -10.61 10.48
C THR A 110 -1.02 -9.39 11.36
N ASP A 111 -1.64 -9.41 12.54
CA ASP A 111 -1.20 -8.55 13.64
C ASP A 111 0.04 -9.15 14.32
N ASN A 112 0.50 -8.50 15.40
CA ASN A 112 1.65 -8.92 16.19
C ASN A 112 1.35 -10.00 17.24
N ILE A 113 0.19 -10.67 17.19
CA ILE A 113 -0.14 -11.73 18.14
C ILE A 113 0.25 -13.08 17.54
N GLY A 114 1.23 -13.74 18.16
CA GLY A 114 1.77 -15.02 17.68
C GLY A 114 3.29 -14.98 17.62
N SER A 115 3.92 -16.06 17.16
CA SER A 115 5.33 -16.02 16.77
C SER A 115 5.45 -15.54 15.31
N ASP A 116 6.57 -14.91 14.94
CA ASP A 116 6.83 -14.51 13.54
C ASP A 116 6.65 -15.69 12.58
N GLU A 117 7.18 -16.88 12.92
CA GLU A 117 7.02 -18.10 12.11
C GLU A 117 5.54 -18.48 11.93
N TYR A 118 4.74 -18.42 13.00
CA TYR A 118 3.31 -18.71 12.94
C TYR A 118 2.57 -17.69 12.06
N ASN A 119 2.90 -16.41 12.23
CA ASN A 119 2.28 -15.32 11.51
C ASN A 119 2.64 -15.33 10.02
N MET A 120 3.87 -15.69 9.67
CA MET A 120 4.31 -15.92 8.29
C MET A 120 3.54 -17.08 7.63
N ASP A 121 3.39 -18.22 8.31
CA ASP A 121 2.59 -19.34 7.78
C ASP A 121 1.10 -18.97 7.62
N LEU A 122 0.51 -18.35 8.65
CA LEU A 122 -0.91 -18.00 8.65
C LEU A 122 -1.23 -16.99 7.54
N SER A 123 -0.38 -15.98 7.35
CA SER A 123 -0.56 -15.01 6.29
C SER A 123 -0.43 -15.62 4.88
N GLU A 124 0.53 -16.51 4.65
CA GLU A 124 0.69 -17.21 3.37
C GLU A 124 -0.56 -18.06 3.06
N ARG A 125 -1.04 -18.83 4.04
CA ARG A 125 -2.25 -19.65 3.88
C ARG A 125 -3.48 -18.80 3.56
N ARG A 126 -3.62 -17.65 4.20
CA ARG A 126 -4.69 -16.68 3.92
C ARG A 126 -4.63 -16.13 2.49
N ALA A 127 -3.44 -15.73 2.03
CA ALA A 127 -3.23 -15.31 0.66
C ALA A 127 -3.58 -16.42 -0.35
N LYS A 128 -3.19 -17.66 -0.06
CA LYS A 128 -3.54 -18.84 -0.86
C LYS A 128 -5.04 -19.12 -0.88
N SER A 129 -5.74 -18.95 0.23
CA SER A 129 -7.21 -19.06 0.27
C SER A 129 -7.88 -18.03 -0.64
N VAL A 130 -7.39 -16.80 -0.67
CA VAL A 130 -7.88 -15.76 -1.57
C VAL A 130 -7.61 -16.14 -3.04
N LYS A 131 -6.38 -16.56 -3.38
CA LYS A 131 -6.03 -17.04 -4.72
C LYS A 131 -6.97 -18.17 -5.16
N ASN A 132 -7.13 -19.20 -4.33
CA ASN A 132 -7.98 -20.35 -4.65
C ASN A 132 -9.43 -19.92 -4.90
N TYR A 133 -9.94 -19.00 -4.09
CA TYR A 133 -11.28 -18.47 -4.30
C TYR A 133 -11.38 -17.70 -5.63
N LEU A 134 -10.47 -16.79 -5.93
CA LEU A 134 -10.47 -16.05 -7.21
C LEU A 134 -10.37 -16.97 -8.43
N VAL A 135 -9.55 -18.02 -8.34
CA VAL A 135 -9.46 -19.06 -9.39
C VAL A 135 -10.80 -19.79 -9.55
N SER A 136 -11.49 -20.11 -8.45
CA SER A 136 -12.83 -20.70 -8.51
C SER A 136 -13.87 -19.77 -9.16
N GLN A 137 -13.62 -18.46 -9.17
CA GLN A 137 -14.44 -17.44 -9.83
C GLN A 137 -14.00 -17.17 -11.30
N GLY A 138 -13.05 -17.95 -11.83
CA GLY A 138 -12.62 -17.91 -13.23
C GLY A 138 -11.40 -17.05 -13.53
N VAL A 139 -10.71 -16.48 -12.53
CA VAL A 139 -9.43 -15.79 -12.74
C VAL A 139 -8.34 -16.83 -13.03
N SER A 140 -7.54 -16.64 -14.09
CA SER A 140 -6.45 -17.58 -14.40
C SER A 140 -5.45 -17.69 -13.25
N ALA A 141 -5.15 -18.92 -12.84
CA ALA A 141 -4.25 -19.19 -11.72
C ALA A 141 -2.81 -18.69 -11.96
N ASP A 142 -2.38 -18.66 -13.22
CA ASP A 142 -1.05 -18.20 -13.65
C ASP A 142 -0.87 -16.69 -13.49
N ARG A 143 -1.96 -15.96 -13.21
CA ARG A 143 -1.97 -14.51 -13.00
C ARG A 143 -1.93 -14.11 -11.53
N LEU A 144 -2.04 -15.07 -10.61
CA LEU A 144 -2.17 -14.80 -9.18
C LEU A 144 -1.01 -15.45 -8.44
N PHE A 145 -0.21 -14.63 -7.79
CA PHE A 145 0.90 -15.04 -6.94
C PHE A 145 0.52 -14.77 -5.47
N THR A 146 1.16 -15.45 -4.53
CA THR A 146 0.84 -15.31 -3.10
C THR A 146 2.10 -15.18 -2.28
N ALA A 147 2.02 -14.36 -1.23
CA ALA A 147 3.06 -14.23 -0.23
C ALA A 147 2.47 -13.96 1.17
N GLY A 148 3.03 -14.59 2.19
CA GLY A 148 2.74 -14.31 3.59
C GLY A 148 3.72 -13.29 4.18
N CYS A 149 3.20 -12.20 4.74
CA CYS A 149 3.98 -11.13 5.37
C CYS A 149 4.03 -11.13 6.89
N GLY A 150 3.28 -12.02 7.52
CA GLY A 150 3.12 -12.03 8.97
C GLY A 150 2.84 -10.62 9.50
N GLU A 151 3.52 -10.27 10.58
CA GLU A 151 3.37 -9.00 11.29
C GLU A 151 4.32 -7.89 10.82
N ARG A 152 5.17 -8.17 9.81
CA ARG A 152 6.35 -7.35 9.46
C ARG A 152 6.03 -5.98 8.87
N LYS A 153 4.78 -5.75 8.42
CA LYS A 153 4.33 -4.50 7.79
C LYS A 153 3.02 -3.99 8.41
N PRO A 154 3.05 -3.52 9.67
CA PRO A 154 1.86 -2.94 10.30
C PRO A 154 1.52 -1.61 9.62
N VAL A 155 0.24 -1.43 9.31
CA VAL A 155 -0.33 -0.17 8.80
C VAL A 155 -1.17 0.54 9.87
N ALA A 156 -1.22 -0.01 11.08
CA ALA A 156 -1.93 0.53 12.23
C ALA A 156 -1.28 0.08 13.55
N ASP A 157 -1.64 0.72 14.65
CA ASP A 157 -1.08 0.45 15.98
C ASP A 157 -1.49 -0.93 16.51
N ASN A 158 -0.50 -1.83 16.61
CA ASN A 158 -0.66 -3.19 17.13
C ASN A 158 -1.04 -3.27 18.63
N SER A 159 -0.87 -2.19 19.38
CA SER A 159 -1.29 -2.16 20.79
C SER A 159 -2.82 -2.14 20.95
N THR A 160 -3.57 -1.71 19.93
CA THR A 160 -5.03 -1.57 19.99
C THR A 160 -5.72 -2.70 19.23
N GLU A 161 -6.91 -3.14 19.67
CA GLU A 161 -7.65 -4.18 18.92
C GLU A 161 -8.07 -3.70 17.53
N VAL A 162 -8.39 -2.41 17.39
CA VAL A 162 -8.75 -1.84 16.10
C VAL A 162 -7.55 -1.85 15.16
N GLY A 163 -6.37 -1.40 15.61
CA GLY A 163 -5.17 -1.42 14.78
C GLY A 163 -4.73 -2.85 14.42
N ARG A 164 -4.81 -3.80 15.36
CA ARG A 164 -4.63 -5.23 15.04
C ARG A 164 -5.60 -5.72 13.98
N SER A 165 -6.89 -5.34 14.06
CA SER A 165 -7.88 -5.71 13.06
C SER A 165 -7.60 -5.18 11.66
N ILE A 166 -6.95 -4.02 11.56
CA ILE A 166 -6.52 -3.42 10.29
C ILE A 166 -5.25 -4.11 9.77
N ASN A 167 -4.33 -4.50 10.65
CA ASN A 167 -3.12 -5.23 10.28
C ASN A 167 -3.41 -6.64 9.75
N ARG A 168 -4.51 -7.27 10.19
CA ARG A 168 -5.05 -8.52 9.63
C ARG A 168 -5.72 -8.28 8.27
N ARG A 169 -4.93 -7.99 7.23
CA ARG A 169 -5.41 -7.58 5.89
C ARG A 169 -4.93 -8.48 4.75
N ILE A 170 -5.57 -8.32 3.60
CA ILE A 170 -5.12 -8.81 2.29
C ILE A 170 -4.83 -7.59 1.42
N GLU A 171 -3.63 -7.58 0.84
CA GLU A 171 -3.16 -6.55 -0.07
C GLU A 171 -2.90 -7.19 -1.43
N PHE A 172 -3.36 -6.54 -2.49
CA PHE A 172 -3.05 -6.91 -3.87
C PHE A 172 -2.02 -5.93 -4.37
N SER A 173 -0.89 -6.43 -4.86
CA SER A 173 0.09 -5.64 -5.60
C SER A 173 0.15 -6.13 -7.04
N ILE A 174 0.60 -5.26 -7.95
CA ILE A 174 0.95 -5.70 -9.30
C ILE A 174 2.15 -6.64 -9.20
N TYR A 175 2.03 -7.81 -9.81
CA TYR A 175 3.13 -8.76 -9.88
C TYR A 175 3.98 -8.49 -11.11
N ASP A 176 5.28 -8.36 -10.89
CA ASP A 176 6.25 -7.92 -11.89
C ASP A 176 7.28 -9.00 -12.27
N GLY A 177 7.05 -10.23 -11.82
CA GLY A 177 7.86 -11.39 -12.19
C GLY A 177 8.85 -11.84 -11.12
N VAL A 178 8.85 -11.25 -9.92
CA VAL A 178 9.59 -11.82 -8.78
C VAL A 178 8.65 -12.25 -7.69
N SER A 179 8.70 -13.55 -7.35
CA SER A 179 7.99 -14.11 -6.20
C SER A 179 8.52 -13.44 -4.95
N SER A 180 7.76 -12.48 -4.39
CA SER A 180 8.15 -11.87 -3.16
C SER A 180 7.87 -12.88 -2.04
N LYS A 181 8.89 -13.53 -1.49
CA LYS A 181 8.79 -13.86 -0.07
C LYS A 181 8.58 -12.52 0.59
N CYS A 182 7.51 -12.37 1.41
CA CYS A 182 7.04 -11.05 1.83
C CYS A 182 8.19 -10.09 1.99
N PRO A 183 8.25 -9.02 1.19
CA PRO A 183 9.47 -8.26 1.08
C PRO A 183 9.85 -7.83 2.50
N GLU A 184 11.06 -8.20 2.93
CA GLU A 184 11.59 -7.66 4.18
C GLU A 184 11.79 -6.16 3.94
N GLY A 185 10.98 -5.34 4.61
CA GLY A 185 10.84 -3.92 4.25
C GLY A 185 9.86 -3.71 3.08
N GLY A 186 9.35 -2.50 2.92
CA GLY A 186 8.31 -2.12 1.97
C GLY A 186 8.49 -2.55 0.51
N ILE A 187 7.45 -2.29 -0.28
CA ILE A 187 7.46 -2.53 -1.72
C ILE A 187 8.43 -1.50 -2.35
N LEU A 188 9.50 -2.01 -2.99
CA LEU A 188 10.59 -1.34 -3.75
C LEU A 188 11.84 -0.90 -2.95
N GLN A 189 12.74 -1.85 -2.65
CA GLN A 189 14.16 -1.58 -2.37
C GLN A 189 14.96 -1.16 -3.62
N ASN A 190 14.35 -0.91 -4.78
CA ASN A 190 15.05 -0.54 -6.01
C ASN A 190 16.03 0.64 -5.83
N GLY A 191 15.70 1.61 -4.97
CA GLY A 191 16.61 2.71 -4.64
C GLY A 191 17.85 2.23 -3.88
N ASP A 192 17.68 1.33 -2.91
CA ASP A 192 18.77 0.77 -2.10
C ASP A 192 19.61 -0.23 -2.89
N GLU A 193 18.98 -1.09 -3.70
CA GLU A 193 19.64 -2.03 -4.60
C GLU A 193 20.44 -1.31 -5.68
N PHE A 194 19.86 -0.29 -6.31
CA PHE A 194 20.57 0.53 -7.28
C PHE A 194 21.70 1.33 -6.62
N GLU A 195 21.47 1.91 -5.44
CA GLU A 195 22.51 2.62 -4.70
C GLU A 195 23.65 1.68 -4.28
N ASN A 196 23.36 0.46 -3.86
CA ASN A 196 24.37 -0.55 -3.55
C ASN A 196 25.16 -0.94 -4.80
N ALA A 197 24.48 -1.15 -5.94
CA ALA A 197 25.15 -1.42 -7.20
C ALA A 197 26.06 -0.26 -7.64
N VAL A 198 25.63 0.99 -7.45
CA VAL A 198 26.48 2.18 -7.65
C VAL A 198 27.71 2.14 -6.74
N LYS A 199 27.53 1.90 -5.43
CA LYS A 199 28.65 1.82 -4.47
C LYS A 199 29.65 0.72 -4.82
N ASN A 200 29.16 -0.43 -5.28
CA ASN A 200 29.97 -1.61 -5.55
C ASN A 200 30.44 -1.71 -7.01
N SER A 201 29.99 -0.80 -7.88
CA SER A 201 30.23 -0.86 -9.33
C SER A 201 29.72 -2.16 -9.98
N GLU A 202 28.52 -2.59 -9.57
CA GLU A 202 27.90 -3.85 -9.99
C GLU A 202 26.80 -3.64 -11.04
N GLN A 203 26.36 -4.75 -11.63
CA GLN A 203 25.15 -4.81 -12.45
C GLN A 203 23.95 -5.15 -11.57
N VAL A 204 22.84 -4.48 -11.79
CA VAL A 204 21.60 -4.65 -11.04
C VAL A 204 20.41 -4.63 -11.97
N LYS A 205 19.52 -5.60 -11.81
CA LYS A 205 18.18 -5.57 -12.40
C LYS A 205 17.32 -4.67 -11.50
N ILE A 206 16.67 -3.67 -12.09
CA ILE A 206 15.73 -2.82 -11.35
C ILE A 206 14.32 -3.22 -11.75
N GLU A 207 13.56 -3.65 -10.77
CA GLU A 207 12.20 -4.16 -10.96
C GLU A 207 11.21 -3.01 -11.09
N GLY A 208 10.00 -3.26 -11.58
CA GLY A 208 9.03 -2.17 -11.73
C GLY A 208 9.30 -1.18 -12.87
N ILE A 209 10.08 -1.54 -13.90
CA ILE A 209 10.20 -0.76 -15.16
C ILE A 209 9.41 -1.47 -16.26
N PHE A 210 8.29 -0.87 -16.63
CA PHE A 210 7.32 -1.41 -17.58
C PHE A 210 7.16 -0.50 -18.81
N PHE A 211 6.64 -1.11 -19.86
CA PHE A 211 6.28 -0.43 -21.09
C PHE A 211 4.83 -0.76 -21.46
N LYS A 212 4.19 0.13 -22.23
CA LYS A 212 2.91 -0.19 -22.85
C LYS A 212 3.05 -1.43 -23.74
N PHE A 213 1.98 -2.22 -23.84
CA PHE A 213 1.97 -3.46 -24.63
C PHE A 213 2.49 -3.21 -26.04
N ASP A 214 3.47 -4.01 -26.45
CA ASP A 214 4.16 -3.96 -27.74
C ASP A 214 4.75 -2.58 -28.11
N LYS A 215 5.10 -1.79 -27.09
CA LYS A 215 5.69 -0.45 -27.24
C LYS A 215 6.94 -0.29 -26.36
N ASP A 216 7.66 0.79 -26.64
CA ASP A 216 8.79 1.33 -25.90
C ASP A 216 8.41 2.55 -25.03
N GLU A 217 7.12 2.86 -24.93
CA GLU A 217 6.58 3.93 -24.09
C GLU A 217 6.50 3.47 -22.62
N LEU A 218 7.20 4.18 -21.72
CA LEU A 218 7.18 3.92 -20.28
C LEU A 218 5.79 4.12 -19.68
N THR A 219 5.46 3.34 -18.65
CA THR A 219 4.24 3.56 -17.87
C THR A 219 4.50 4.53 -16.70
N PRO A 220 3.49 5.23 -16.17
CA PRO A 220 3.66 6.12 -15.01
C PRO A 220 4.28 5.44 -13.77
N GLU A 221 4.01 4.16 -13.55
CA GLU A 221 4.61 3.40 -12.43
C GLU A 221 6.12 3.19 -12.65
N SER A 222 6.51 3.02 -13.92
CA SER A 222 7.92 2.94 -14.31
C SER A 222 8.64 4.27 -14.07
N GLU A 223 7.94 5.38 -14.25
CA GLU A 223 8.46 6.71 -13.95
C GLU A 223 8.72 6.87 -12.43
N LEU A 224 7.87 6.32 -11.56
CA LEU A 224 8.09 6.29 -10.11
C LEU A 224 9.33 5.48 -9.75
N THR A 225 9.47 4.27 -10.30
CA THR A 225 10.66 3.43 -10.13
C THR A 225 11.92 4.17 -10.60
N LEU A 226 11.86 4.77 -11.79
CA LEU A 226 12.98 5.49 -12.38
C LEU A 226 13.30 6.77 -11.62
N ASP A 227 12.33 7.39 -10.93
CA ASP A 227 12.60 8.53 -10.03
C ASP A 227 13.50 8.12 -8.85
N HIS A 228 13.41 6.87 -8.35
CA HIS A 228 14.38 6.36 -7.38
C HIS A 228 15.80 6.28 -7.99
N VAL A 229 15.92 5.74 -9.21
CA VAL A 229 17.19 5.69 -9.95
C VAL A 229 17.76 7.10 -10.18
N VAL A 230 16.92 8.08 -10.55
CA VAL A 230 17.30 9.49 -10.70
C VAL A 230 17.87 10.05 -9.39
N ASN A 231 17.22 9.79 -8.26
CA ASN A 231 17.66 10.29 -6.96
C ASN A 231 19.06 9.77 -6.59
N VAL A 232 19.31 8.47 -6.82
CA VAL A 232 20.64 7.88 -6.64
C VAL A 232 21.65 8.52 -7.61
N LEU A 233 21.33 8.65 -8.89
CA LEU A 233 22.27 9.25 -9.87
C LEU A 233 22.56 10.74 -9.63
N LYS A 234 21.67 11.46 -8.96
CA LYS A 234 21.92 12.83 -8.48
C LYS A 234 22.87 12.84 -7.27
N LYS A 235 22.72 11.87 -6.36
CA LYS A 235 23.59 11.67 -5.18
C LYS A 235 25.01 11.23 -5.56
N TYR A 236 25.11 10.43 -6.63
CA TYR A 236 26.37 9.91 -7.18
C TYR A 236 26.63 10.50 -8.57
N PRO A 237 27.06 11.78 -8.67
CA PRO A 237 27.21 12.47 -9.96
C PRO A 237 28.29 11.87 -10.86
N ASP A 238 29.23 11.14 -10.29
CA ASP A 238 30.32 10.49 -11.03
C ASP A 238 29.89 9.13 -11.60
N ALA A 239 28.76 8.54 -11.20
CA ALA A 239 28.34 7.23 -11.68
C ALA A 239 27.95 7.25 -13.17
N ASN A 240 28.57 6.36 -13.97
CA ASN A 240 28.22 6.11 -15.35
C ASN A 240 27.45 4.79 -15.46
N VAL A 241 26.37 4.80 -16.23
CA VAL A 241 25.40 3.69 -16.28
C VAL A 241 25.13 3.25 -17.70
N GLU A 242 25.24 1.95 -17.93
CA GLU A 242 24.79 1.26 -19.14
C GLU A 242 23.43 0.63 -18.86
N ILE A 243 22.44 1.00 -19.66
CA ILE A 243 21.05 0.53 -19.55
C ILE A 243 20.86 -0.59 -20.57
N GLU A 244 20.62 -1.80 -20.08
CA GLU A 244 20.47 -3.00 -20.89
C GLU A 244 18.98 -3.38 -21.02
N GLY A 245 18.49 -3.46 -22.26
CA GLY A 245 17.13 -3.90 -22.56
C GLY A 245 17.07 -5.34 -23.02
N HIS A 246 16.05 -6.08 -22.56
CA HIS A 246 15.83 -7.48 -22.91
C HIS A 246 14.37 -7.77 -23.27
N THR A 247 14.15 -8.75 -24.13
CA THR A 247 12.83 -9.30 -24.46
C THR A 247 12.77 -10.79 -24.09
N ASP A 248 11.55 -11.34 -24.11
CA ASP A 248 11.37 -12.79 -24.19
C ASP A 248 11.63 -13.30 -25.62
N ASN A 249 11.43 -14.60 -25.83
CA ASN A 249 11.61 -15.26 -27.12
C ASN A 249 10.38 -15.19 -28.06
N MET A 250 9.39 -14.34 -27.76
CA MET A 250 8.19 -14.24 -28.58
C MET A 250 8.39 -13.15 -29.62
N GLY A 251 8.35 -13.51 -30.90
CA GLY A 251 8.49 -12.56 -32.01
C GLY A 251 9.65 -12.90 -32.94
N ASP A 252 9.91 -12.00 -33.89
CA ASP A 252 11.08 -12.10 -34.77
C ASP A 252 12.33 -11.56 -34.05
N GLU A 253 13.48 -12.22 -34.22
CA GLU A 253 14.73 -11.85 -33.56
C GLU A 253 15.12 -10.38 -33.82
N LYS A 254 14.97 -9.89 -35.07
CA LYS A 254 15.31 -8.49 -35.40
C LYS A 254 14.32 -7.52 -34.77
N TYR A 255 13.05 -7.92 -34.67
CA TYR A 255 12.04 -7.13 -33.97
C TYR A 255 12.36 -7.02 -32.48
N ASN A 256 12.67 -8.15 -31.83
CA ASN A 256 13.02 -8.23 -30.42
C ASN A 256 14.28 -7.42 -30.10
N GLN A 257 15.28 -7.50 -30.98
CA GLN A 257 16.48 -6.67 -30.90
C GLN A 257 16.13 -5.18 -30.91
N LEU A 258 15.39 -4.70 -31.92
CA LEU A 258 15.01 -3.29 -32.03
C LEU A 258 14.14 -2.81 -30.85
N LEU A 259 13.20 -3.64 -30.40
CA LEU A 259 12.33 -3.33 -29.28
C LEU A 259 13.12 -3.16 -27.98
N SER A 260 14.09 -4.05 -27.72
CA SER A 260 14.94 -3.97 -26.54
C SER A 260 15.82 -2.70 -26.53
N GLU A 261 16.37 -2.32 -27.70
CA GLU A 261 17.16 -1.09 -27.87
C GLU A 261 16.30 0.16 -27.63
N ASN A 262 15.10 0.20 -28.20
CA ASN A 262 14.17 1.32 -28.04
C ASN A 262 13.72 1.47 -26.58
N ARG A 263 13.44 0.38 -25.88
CA ARG A 263 13.08 0.39 -24.46
C ARG A 263 14.20 0.93 -23.57
N ALA A 264 15.44 0.47 -23.78
CA ALA A 264 16.61 1.02 -23.09
C ALA A 264 16.78 2.53 -23.38
N LYS A 265 16.54 2.95 -24.62
CA LYS A 265 16.57 4.35 -25.02
C LYS A 265 15.48 5.18 -24.35
N SER A 266 14.27 4.66 -24.19
CA SER A 266 13.18 5.34 -23.46
C SER A 266 13.53 5.58 -22.00
N VAL A 267 14.11 4.59 -21.33
CA VAL A 267 14.64 4.74 -19.95
C VAL A 267 15.70 5.84 -19.90
N LYS A 268 16.69 5.81 -20.81
CA LYS A 268 17.71 6.86 -20.91
C LYS A 268 17.09 8.25 -21.09
N ASN A 269 16.13 8.39 -22.02
CA ASN A 269 15.47 9.66 -22.30
C ASN A 269 14.73 10.18 -21.07
N TYR A 270 14.08 9.31 -20.30
CA TYR A 270 13.43 9.66 -19.05
C TYR A 270 14.44 10.16 -17.99
N LEU A 271 15.54 9.44 -17.76
CA LEU A 271 16.56 9.88 -16.82
C LEU A 271 17.16 11.24 -17.22
N VAL A 272 17.37 11.47 -18.52
CA VAL A 272 17.84 12.76 -19.05
C VAL A 272 16.81 13.87 -18.83
N SER A 273 15.52 13.60 -19.06
CA SER A 273 14.46 14.59 -18.82
C SER A 273 14.35 15.00 -17.35
N LYS A 274 14.74 14.11 -16.43
CA LYS A 274 14.82 14.36 -14.98
C LYS A 274 16.15 14.97 -14.52
N GLY A 275 17.02 15.33 -15.46
CA GLY A 275 18.23 16.12 -15.22
C GLY A 275 19.53 15.33 -15.11
N ILE A 276 19.55 14.04 -15.45
CA ILE A 276 20.80 13.26 -15.51
C ILE A 276 21.54 13.57 -16.81
N THR A 277 22.84 13.85 -16.72
CA THR A 277 23.65 14.20 -17.90
C THR A 277 23.71 13.03 -18.88
N ALA A 278 23.28 13.26 -20.13
CA ALA A 278 23.19 12.21 -21.15
C ALA A 278 24.51 11.48 -21.46
N SER A 279 25.67 12.12 -21.24
CA SER A 279 26.99 11.51 -21.41
C SER A 279 27.32 10.45 -20.36
N ARG A 280 26.58 10.41 -19.24
CA ARG A 280 26.71 9.40 -18.19
C ARG A 280 25.93 8.12 -18.49
N LEU A 281 25.10 8.13 -19.54
CA LEU A 281 24.13 7.06 -19.83
C LEU A 281 24.39 6.45 -21.21
N THR A 282 24.68 5.16 -21.26
CA THR A 282 24.71 4.36 -22.50
C THR A 282 23.54 3.37 -22.52
N THR A 283 23.19 2.86 -23.69
CA THR A 283 22.07 1.93 -23.87
C THR A 283 22.49 0.79 -24.78
N ILE A 284 22.14 -0.45 -24.41
CA ILE A 284 22.31 -1.64 -25.23
C ILE A 284 21.00 -2.42 -25.23
N GLY A 285 20.56 -2.91 -26.38
CA GLY A 285 19.51 -3.92 -26.46
C GLY A 285 20.11 -5.28 -26.75
N TYR A 286 19.64 -6.33 -26.07
CA TYR A 286 20.06 -7.71 -26.30
C TYR A 286 18.98 -8.57 -26.97
N GLY A 287 17.79 -8.00 -27.23
CA GLY A 287 16.63 -8.78 -27.63
C GLY A 287 16.42 -9.98 -26.71
N GLU A 288 16.26 -11.15 -27.31
CA GLU A 288 16.06 -12.43 -26.62
C GLU A 288 17.35 -13.18 -26.31
N ALA A 289 18.52 -12.63 -26.64
CA ALA A 289 19.80 -13.35 -26.63
C ALA A 289 20.36 -13.66 -25.22
N LYS A 290 19.81 -13.02 -24.17
CA LYS A 290 20.22 -13.20 -22.77
C LYS A 290 19.02 -13.49 -21.84
N PRO A 291 18.36 -14.66 -21.99
CA PRO A 291 17.31 -15.05 -21.07
C PRO A 291 17.93 -15.39 -19.71
N ILE A 292 17.26 -14.97 -18.64
CA ILE A 292 17.60 -15.33 -17.26
C ILE A 292 16.62 -16.35 -16.68
N GLU A 293 15.49 -16.58 -17.36
CA GLU A 293 14.46 -17.53 -16.98
C GLU A 293 13.92 -18.33 -18.18
N ASP A 294 13.16 -19.39 -17.88
CA ASP A 294 12.60 -20.29 -18.88
C ASP A 294 11.50 -19.65 -19.75
N ASN A 295 11.81 -19.48 -21.03
CA ASN A 295 10.91 -18.94 -22.05
C ASN A 295 9.70 -19.83 -22.39
N THR A 296 9.65 -21.09 -21.94
CA THR A 296 8.48 -21.94 -22.18
C THR A 296 7.28 -21.56 -21.30
N THR A 297 7.50 -20.84 -20.19
CA THR A 297 6.46 -20.40 -19.25
C THR A 297 6.15 -18.91 -19.41
N GLU A 298 4.91 -18.48 -19.16
CA GLU A 298 4.59 -17.04 -19.18
C GLU A 298 5.35 -16.27 -18.10
N TYR A 299 5.58 -16.92 -16.95
CA TYR A 299 6.39 -16.37 -15.87
C TYR A 299 7.82 -16.07 -16.35
N GLY A 300 8.53 -17.06 -16.90
CA GLY A 300 9.90 -16.85 -17.34
C GLY A 300 10.01 -15.87 -18.51
N ARG A 301 9.01 -15.84 -19.42
CA ARG A 301 8.90 -14.79 -20.43
C ARG A 301 8.75 -13.40 -19.80
N ALA A 302 7.89 -13.25 -18.79
CA ALA A 302 7.72 -11.98 -18.08
C ALA A 302 9.03 -11.50 -17.45
N VAL A 303 9.78 -12.40 -16.82
CA VAL A 303 11.08 -12.07 -16.22
C VAL A 303 12.13 -11.71 -17.28
N ASN A 304 12.09 -12.34 -18.45
CA ASN A 304 13.02 -12.02 -19.54
C ASN A 304 12.76 -10.64 -20.17
N ARG A 305 11.52 -10.13 -20.10
CA ARG A 305 11.15 -8.76 -20.51
C ARG A 305 11.55 -7.73 -19.45
N ARG A 306 12.83 -7.36 -19.39
CA ARG A 306 13.38 -6.54 -18.29
C ARG A 306 14.33 -5.43 -18.75
N ILE A 307 14.64 -4.54 -17.81
CA ILE A 307 15.72 -3.55 -17.89
C ILE A 307 16.74 -3.84 -16.80
N GLU A 308 18.02 -3.86 -17.16
CA GLU A 308 19.13 -3.91 -16.20
C GLU A 308 19.98 -2.64 -16.30
N PHE A 309 20.63 -2.29 -15.21
CA PHE A 309 21.56 -1.19 -15.13
C PHE A 309 22.92 -1.72 -14.71
N LYS A 310 23.95 -1.33 -15.46
CA LYS A 310 25.33 -1.71 -15.18
C LYS A 310 26.17 -0.47 -14.95
N ILE A 311 26.85 -0.43 -13.82
CA ILE A 311 27.75 0.67 -13.50
C ILE A 311 29.08 0.44 -14.22
N THR A 312 29.53 1.43 -14.99
CA THR A 312 30.62 1.25 -15.97
C THR A 312 31.93 1.93 -15.59
N ASN A 313 31.97 2.62 -14.46
CA ASN A 313 33.19 3.24 -13.93
C ASN A 313 33.54 2.71 -12.54
N GLU A 314 34.83 2.50 -12.29
CA GLU A 314 35.34 1.86 -11.07
C GLU A 314 35.36 2.78 -9.83
N SER A 315 35.49 2.12 -8.68
CA SER A 315 35.18 2.43 -7.26
C SER A 315 35.74 3.71 -6.60
N ASN A 316 35.84 4.82 -7.32
CA ASN A 316 36.06 6.16 -6.74
C ASN A 316 34.87 7.10 -6.99
N ILE A 317 33.65 6.56 -6.95
CA ILE A 317 32.44 7.37 -7.10
C ILE A 317 32.30 8.22 -5.85
N LYS A 318 32.62 9.52 -5.95
CA LYS A 318 32.52 10.42 -4.80
C LYS A 318 31.06 10.65 -4.49
N ILE A 319 30.71 10.44 -3.22
CA ILE A 319 29.42 10.88 -2.69
C ILE A 319 29.44 12.40 -2.71
N LYS A 320 28.43 13.01 -3.33
CA LYS A 320 28.17 14.42 -3.04
C LYS A 320 27.63 14.46 -1.61
N ASP A 321 28.44 14.94 -0.66
CA ASP A 321 28.08 15.00 0.76
C ASP A 321 26.59 15.40 0.91
N ALA A 322 25.77 14.46 1.39
CA ALA A 322 24.35 14.69 1.64
C ALA A 322 24.18 15.45 2.96
N ARG A 323 24.80 16.61 3.03
CA ARG A 323 24.28 17.74 3.78
C ARG A 323 24.17 18.86 2.77
N PRO A 324 22.97 19.18 2.24
CA PRO A 324 22.77 20.55 1.85
C PRO A 324 23.02 21.37 3.11
N ASP A 325 23.96 22.30 3.04
CA ASP A 325 24.06 23.34 4.04
C ASP A 325 22.66 23.86 4.33
N VAL A 326 22.25 23.75 5.59
CA VAL A 326 21.03 24.33 6.15
C VAL A 326 21.11 25.85 6.04
N ASN A 327 20.83 26.36 4.86
CA ASN A 327 20.52 27.76 4.60
C ASN A 327 19.47 27.81 3.49
N GLY A 328 18.25 28.19 3.89
CA GLY A 328 17.01 27.94 3.17
C GLY A 328 16.95 28.46 1.73
N SER A 329 16.59 27.58 0.81
CA SER A 329 15.44 27.71 -0.09
C SER A 329 15.37 26.45 -0.95
N MET A 330 14.71 25.39 -0.47
CA MET A 330 14.48 24.15 -1.24
C MET A 330 13.12 24.17 -1.98
N LEU A 331 12.61 25.35 -2.27
CA LEU A 331 11.37 25.53 -3.01
C LEU A 331 11.61 26.53 -4.14
N ASP A 332 11.28 26.11 -5.36
CA ASP A 332 11.29 26.98 -6.54
C ASP A 332 10.37 28.18 -6.28
N GLN A 333 10.66 29.35 -6.88
CA GLN A 333 9.92 30.60 -6.68
C GLN A 333 8.40 30.51 -7.01
N ASP A 334 7.97 29.42 -7.64
CA ASP A 334 6.57 29.12 -7.98
C ASP A 334 5.82 28.31 -6.91
N SER A 335 6.46 27.93 -5.80
CA SER A 335 5.80 27.21 -4.70
C SER A 335 4.81 28.13 -3.97
N SER A 336 3.63 27.60 -3.61
CA SER A 336 2.63 28.38 -2.89
C SER A 336 3.12 28.76 -1.47
N PRO A 337 2.62 29.85 -0.88
CA PRO A 337 2.93 30.19 0.52
C PRO A 337 2.64 29.05 1.50
N GLU A 338 1.60 28.25 1.23
CA GLU A 338 1.25 27.08 2.02
C GLU A 338 2.32 25.97 1.91
N GLU A 339 2.80 25.67 0.70
CA GLU A 339 3.89 24.72 0.49
C GLU A 339 5.18 25.19 1.19
N GLN A 340 5.46 26.49 1.14
CA GLN A 340 6.60 27.10 1.81
C GLN A 340 6.56 26.90 3.33
N ASN A 341 5.42 27.19 3.94
CA ASN A 341 5.23 27.01 5.37
C ASN A 341 5.38 25.54 5.79
N ILE A 342 4.87 24.61 4.98
CA ILE A 342 4.99 23.17 5.25
C ILE A 342 6.46 22.73 5.18
N ALA A 343 7.18 23.11 4.12
CA ALA A 343 8.59 22.75 3.94
C ALA A 343 9.48 23.34 5.04
N ASP A 344 9.24 24.59 5.45
CA ASP A 344 9.98 25.25 6.52
C ASP A 344 9.80 24.54 7.86
N ALA A 345 8.57 24.11 8.19
CA ALA A 345 8.28 23.37 9.41
C ALA A 345 8.96 21.99 9.39
N ILE A 346 8.85 21.23 8.29
CA ILE A 346 9.52 19.93 8.12
C ILE A 346 11.03 20.08 8.27
N SER A 347 11.63 21.08 7.64
CA SER A 347 13.08 21.33 7.69
C SER A 347 13.58 21.66 9.11
N LYS A 348 12.72 22.25 9.95
CA LYS A 348 13.01 22.52 11.37
C LYS A 348 12.72 21.32 12.28
N GLY A 349 12.17 20.23 11.74
CA GLY A 349 11.67 19.09 12.52
C GLY A 349 10.46 19.45 13.38
N GLU A 350 9.73 20.50 13.00
CA GLU A 350 8.50 20.89 13.68
C GLU A 350 7.36 19.94 13.29
N LYS A 351 6.50 19.65 14.26
CA LYS A 351 5.28 18.89 14.02
C LYS A 351 4.28 19.77 13.27
N LEU A 352 3.80 19.26 12.14
CA LEU A 352 2.76 19.91 11.34
C LEU A 352 1.38 19.52 11.89
N VAL A 353 0.60 20.51 12.32
CA VAL A 353 -0.73 20.29 12.90
C VAL A 353 -1.79 20.85 11.97
N PHE A 354 -2.64 19.98 11.43
CA PHE A 354 -3.74 20.35 10.55
C PHE A 354 -5.09 20.15 11.25
N THR A 355 -5.66 21.24 11.77
CA THR A 355 -7.00 21.27 12.37
C THR A 355 -8.12 21.35 11.34
N ASN A 356 -7.77 21.49 10.06
CA ASN A 356 -8.68 21.68 8.94
C ASN A 356 -8.67 20.52 7.92
N ILE A 357 -7.99 19.40 8.23
CA ILE A 357 -8.22 18.14 7.51
C ILE A 357 -9.49 17.52 8.08
N ASN A 358 -10.61 17.86 7.44
CA ASN A 358 -11.94 17.41 7.79
C ASN A 358 -12.33 16.11 7.07
N PHE A 359 -13.15 15.33 7.76
CA PHE A 359 -13.78 14.11 7.28
C PHE A 359 -15.30 14.27 7.35
N PHE A 360 -16.05 13.48 6.58
CA PHE A 360 -17.50 13.39 6.77
C PHE A 360 -17.84 12.84 8.18
N VAL A 361 -19.02 13.18 8.71
CA VAL A 361 -19.45 12.78 10.06
C VAL A 361 -19.42 11.25 10.19
N ASP A 362 -18.85 10.74 11.29
CA ASP A 362 -18.64 9.31 11.58
C ASP A 362 -17.98 8.52 10.44
N SER A 363 -17.16 9.23 9.64
CA SER A 363 -16.47 8.67 8.50
C SER A 363 -14.99 9.04 8.49
N ASP A 364 -14.24 8.24 7.75
CA ASP A 364 -12.86 8.36 7.35
C ASP A 364 -12.73 8.89 5.90
N ASN A 365 -13.84 9.26 5.26
CA ASN A 365 -13.83 9.89 3.95
C ASN A 365 -13.38 11.36 4.03
N ILE A 366 -12.30 11.67 3.32
CA ILE A 366 -11.68 13.00 3.26
C ILE A 366 -12.52 13.96 2.40
N THR A 367 -12.82 15.15 2.94
CA THR A 367 -13.59 16.17 2.20
C THR A 367 -12.75 16.87 1.12
N ASP A 368 -13.38 17.40 0.06
CA ASP A 368 -12.67 18.07 -1.04
C ASP A 368 -11.79 19.28 -0.62
N PRO A 369 -12.19 20.13 0.35
CA PRO A 369 -11.30 21.15 0.88
C PRO A 369 -10.04 20.56 1.53
N SER A 370 -10.17 19.44 2.24
CA SER A 370 -9.04 18.74 2.86
C SER A 370 -8.08 18.17 1.83
N LYS A 371 -8.58 17.71 0.69
CA LYS A 371 -7.76 17.18 -0.42
C LYS A 371 -6.76 18.22 -0.91
N LYS A 372 -7.16 19.49 -1.06
CA LYS A 372 -6.24 20.59 -1.45
C LYS A 372 -5.10 20.80 -0.45
N ILE A 373 -5.36 20.65 0.84
CA ILE A 373 -4.32 20.74 1.88
C ILE A 373 -3.34 19.59 1.71
N LEU A 374 -3.86 18.38 1.51
CA LEU A 374 -3.05 17.18 1.30
C LEU A 374 -2.28 17.20 -0.02
N ASP A 375 -2.78 17.89 -1.05
CA ASP A 375 -2.05 18.11 -2.30
C ASP A 375 -0.80 18.95 -2.06
N ASN A 376 -0.90 20.04 -1.29
CA ASN A 376 0.26 20.84 -0.90
C ASN A 376 1.27 20.01 -0.09
N VAL A 377 0.80 19.21 0.86
CA VAL A 377 1.66 18.30 1.63
C VAL A 377 2.35 17.30 0.70
N SER A 378 1.62 16.70 -0.23
CA SER A 378 2.19 15.78 -1.22
C SER A 378 3.24 16.47 -2.10
N ASN A 379 2.98 17.67 -2.60
CA ASN A 379 3.95 18.41 -3.42
C ASN A 379 5.26 18.67 -2.66
N VAL A 380 5.18 19.03 -1.38
CA VAL A 380 6.38 19.21 -0.54
C VAL A 380 7.08 17.88 -0.29
N LEU A 381 6.35 16.84 0.10
CA LEU A 381 6.94 15.53 0.38
C LEU A 381 7.59 14.91 -0.87
N LYS A 382 7.07 15.15 -2.08
CA LYS A 382 7.72 14.74 -3.33
C LYS A 382 9.09 15.38 -3.52
N LYS A 383 9.22 16.67 -3.16
CA LYS A 383 10.47 17.43 -3.25
C LYS A 383 11.48 17.00 -2.17
N MET A 384 10.99 16.53 -1.02
CA MET A 384 11.79 16.09 0.13
C MET A 384 11.76 14.56 0.24
N SER A 385 12.36 13.85 -0.72
CA SER A 385 12.22 12.40 -0.87
C SER A 385 12.82 11.55 0.27
N ASP A 386 13.65 12.15 1.12
CA ASP A 386 14.32 11.56 2.29
C ASP A 386 13.52 11.68 3.59
N VAL A 387 12.41 12.42 3.59
CA VAL A 387 11.62 12.66 4.81
C VAL A 387 10.60 11.54 5.04
N ASN A 388 10.68 10.87 6.18
CA ASN A 388 9.64 9.96 6.66
C ASN A 388 8.68 10.69 7.59
N VAL A 389 7.39 10.34 7.54
CA VAL A 389 6.33 11.01 8.28
C VAL A 389 5.39 10.02 8.95
N GLU A 390 5.15 10.21 10.24
CA GLU A 390 4.05 9.57 10.97
C GLU A 390 2.82 10.47 10.93
N ILE A 391 1.72 9.95 10.40
CA ILE A 391 0.42 10.62 10.32
C ILE A 391 -0.39 10.21 11.55
N GLN A 392 -0.71 11.19 12.39
CA GLN A 392 -1.35 10.97 13.67
C GLN A 392 -2.80 11.45 13.64
N GLY A 393 -3.73 10.56 13.94
CA GLY A 393 -5.16 10.86 14.02
C GLY A 393 -5.59 11.18 15.45
N HIS A 394 -6.47 12.17 15.60
CA HIS A 394 -7.04 12.55 16.89
C HIS A 394 -8.55 12.81 16.80
N THR A 395 -9.28 12.53 17.87
CA THR A 395 -10.70 12.84 18.04
C THR A 395 -10.91 13.84 19.18
N ASP A 396 -12.14 14.34 19.27
CA ASP A 396 -12.61 14.92 20.52
C ASP A 396 -13.03 13.80 21.50
N SER A 397 -13.61 14.18 22.63
CA SER A 397 -14.07 13.23 23.66
C SER A 397 -15.52 12.76 23.48
N ASP A 398 -16.12 12.90 22.29
CA ASP A 398 -17.48 12.41 22.05
C ASP A 398 -17.43 10.96 21.58
N GLY A 399 -18.05 10.05 22.33
CA GLY A 399 -18.03 8.61 22.06
C GLY A 399 -17.27 7.83 23.12
N THR A 400 -17.10 6.52 22.92
CA THR A 400 -16.25 5.71 23.81
C THR A 400 -14.78 5.83 23.40
N GLU A 401 -13.87 5.57 24.32
CA GLU A 401 -12.43 5.56 24.04
C GLU A 401 -12.08 4.60 22.89
N GLU A 402 -12.68 3.41 22.86
CA GLU A 402 -12.45 2.42 21.79
C GLU A 402 -12.98 2.91 20.43
N TYR A 403 -14.14 3.58 20.43
CA TYR A 403 -14.69 4.18 19.22
C TYR A 403 -13.77 5.28 18.69
N ASN A 404 -13.35 6.18 19.57
CA ASN A 404 -12.48 7.31 19.26
C ASN A 404 -11.10 6.85 18.79
N GLN A 405 -10.52 5.86 19.45
CA GLN A 405 -9.29 5.21 19.01
C GLN A 405 -9.43 4.68 17.59
N GLY A 406 -10.46 3.87 17.33
CA GLY A 406 -10.67 3.29 16.01
C GLY A 406 -10.93 4.31 14.90
N LEU A 407 -11.70 5.36 15.20
CA LEU A 407 -11.97 6.45 14.26
C LEU A 407 -10.71 7.25 13.94
N SER A 408 -9.89 7.54 14.95
CA SER A 408 -8.62 8.26 14.76
C SER A 408 -7.64 7.48 13.87
N GLU A 409 -7.54 6.17 14.07
CA GLU A 409 -6.70 5.25 13.31
C GLU A 409 -7.11 5.23 11.82
N LYS A 410 -8.40 5.03 11.56
CA LYS A 410 -8.96 5.02 10.20
C LYS A 410 -8.72 6.34 9.47
N ARG A 411 -8.91 7.48 10.16
CA ARG A 411 -8.65 8.80 9.58
C ARG A 411 -7.19 9.02 9.21
N ALA A 412 -6.25 8.58 10.05
CA ALA A 412 -4.83 8.62 9.72
C ALA A 412 -4.51 7.76 8.48
N ILE A 413 -5.09 6.56 8.40
CA ILE A 413 -4.95 5.67 7.24
C ILE A 413 -5.53 6.28 5.97
N SER A 414 -6.71 6.89 6.02
CA SER A 414 -7.27 7.60 4.87
C SER A 414 -6.34 8.68 4.35
N VAL A 415 -5.70 9.44 5.24
CA VAL A 415 -4.72 10.46 4.86
C VAL A 415 -3.48 9.82 4.25
N LYS A 416 -2.95 8.73 4.83
CA LYS A 416 -1.85 7.96 4.24
C LYS A 416 -2.21 7.50 2.84
N ASN A 417 -3.35 6.85 2.65
CA ASN A 417 -3.83 6.35 1.36
C ASN A 417 -3.96 7.49 0.33
N TYR A 418 -4.44 8.67 0.76
CA TYR A 418 -4.51 9.83 -0.10
C TYR A 418 -3.11 10.27 -0.58
N LEU A 419 -2.14 10.38 0.32
CA LEU A 419 -0.78 10.80 -0.02
C LEU A 419 -0.05 9.78 -0.88
N VAL A 420 -0.26 8.49 -0.62
CA VAL A 420 0.24 7.40 -1.47
C VAL A 420 -0.29 7.54 -2.88
N LYS A 421 -1.62 7.70 -3.01
CA LYS A 421 -2.27 7.95 -4.30
C LYS A 421 -1.80 9.24 -4.98
N SER A 422 -1.40 10.23 -4.21
CA SER A 422 -0.79 11.45 -4.75
C SER A 422 0.67 11.25 -5.16
N GLY A 423 1.27 10.07 -5.00
CA GLY A 423 2.63 9.72 -5.45
C GLY A 423 3.70 9.80 -4.37
N ILE A 424 3.33 9.77 -3.09
CA ILE A 424 4.29 9.62 -1.98
C ILE A 424 4.53 8.14 -1.72
N SER A 425 5.79 7.72 -1.64
CA SER A 425 6.09 6.33 -1.29
C SER A 425 5.43 5.94 0.03
N ILE A 426 4.75 4.80 0.03
CA ILE A 426 4.03 4.25 1.19
C ILE A 426 4.97 4.00 2.38
N ASP A 427 6.25 3.73 2.12
CA ASP A 427 7.27 3.44 3.13
C ASP A 427 7.70 4.67 3.91
N ARG A 428 7.48 5.84 3.32
CA ARG A 428 7.73 7.12 3.98
C ARG A 428 6.62 7.50 4.94
N LEU A 429 5.54 6.72 5.01
CA LEU A 429 4.33 7.08 5.74
C LEU A 429 3.95 5.99 6.75
N THR A 430 3.99 6.31 8.03
CA THR A 430 3.37 5.50 9.09
C THR A 430 2.12 6.19 9.60
N THR A 431 1.25 5.46 10.29
CA THR A 431 0.00 6.00 10.84
C THR A 431 -0.18 5.58 12.28
N LYS A 432 -0.76 6.47 13.07
CA LYS A 432 -1.09 6.20 14.47
C LYS A 432 -2.37 6.89 14.89
N GLY A 433 -3.31 6.13 15.44
CA GLY A 433 -4.48 6.69 16.14
C GLY A 433 -4.14 7.04 17.59
N PHE A 434 -4.56 8.21 18.06
CA PHE A 434 -4.50 8.56 19.49
C PHE A 434 -5.87 8.69 20.16
N GLY A 435 -6.96 8.55 19.40
CA GLY A 435 -8.31 8.82 19.88
C GLY A 435 -8.39 10.20 20.54
N GLU A 436 -8.98 10.24 21.73
CA GLU A 436 -9.12 11.45 22.56
C GLU A 436 -7.96 11.68 23.54
N SER A 437 -6.96 10.78 23.58
CA SER A 437 -5.93 10.75 24.62
C SER A 437 -4.91 11.90 24.59
N LYS A 438 -4.82 12.61 23.45
CA LYS A 438 -3.91 13.75 23.24
C LYS A 438 -4.66 15.02 22.81
N PRO A 439 -5.46 15.64 23.70
CA PRO A 439 -6.15 16.89 23.40
C PRO A 439 -5.15 18.06 23.38
N ILE A 440 -5.31 18.98 22.45
CA ILE A 440 -4.55 20.25 22.38
C ILE A 440 -5.31 21.40 23.05
N THR A 441 -6.58 21.20 23.37
CA THR A 441 -7.44 22.15 24.07
C THR A 441 -8.56 21.41 24.80
N GLU A 442 -9.39 22.14 25.54
CA GLU A 442 -10.49 21.59 26.31
C GLU A 442 -11.56 20.92 25.41
N ASN A 443 -12.12 19.79 25.84
CA ASN A 443 -13.21 19.09 25.13
C ASN A 443 -14.61 19.53 25.59
N THR A 444 -14.71 20.62 26.35
CA THR A 444 -15.98 21.11 26.91
C THR A 444 -16.73 22.03 25.95
N THR A 445 -16.02 22.69 25.01
CA THR A 445 -16.59 23.64 24.05
C THR A 445 -16.64 23.04 22.64
N LYS A 446 -17.56 23.53 21.79
CA LYS A 446 -17.66 23.06 20.40
C LYS A 446 -16.40 23.39 19.61
N GLU A 447 -15.85 24.57 19.87
CA GLU A 447 -14.61 25.07 19.26
C GLU A 447 -13.41 24.25 19.72
N GLY A 448 -13.36 23.89 21.01
CA GLY A 448 -12.30 23.05 21.57
C GLY A 448 -12.32 21.64 20.97
N LYS A 449 -13.50 21.01 20.95
CA LYS A 449 -13.70 19.71 20.26
C LYS A 449 -13.30 19.76 18.79
N ALA A 450 -13.65 20.83 18.08
CA ALA A 450 -13.27 21.00 16.69
C ALA A 450 -11.75 21.05 16.47
N LYS A 451 -11.01 21.70 17.37
CA LYS A 451 -9.54 21.71 17.33
C LYS A 451 -8.94 20.34 17.68
N ASN A 452 -9.56 19.58 18.57
CA ASN A 452 -9.07 18.25 18.95
C ASN A 452 -9.27 17.20 17.85
N ARG A 453 -10.34 17.32 17.04
CA ARG A 453 -10.53 16.55 15.80
C ARG A 453 -9.56 17.01 14.72
N ARG A 454 -8.38 16.40 14.64
CA ARG A 454 -7.29 16.87 13.77
C ARG A 454 -6.41 15.73 13.26
N ILE A 455 -5.57 16.06 12.29
CA ILE A 455 -4.46 15.23 11.83
C ILE A 455 -3.15 15.96 12.10
N GLU A 456 -2.17 15.25 12.63
CA GLU A 456 -0.80 15.75 12.79
C GLU A 456 0.16 14.95 11.90
N PHE A 457 1.21 15.61 11.43
CA PHE A 457 2.29 15.00 10.66
C PHE A 457 3.58 15.22 11.47
N GLU A 458 4.23 14.13 11.86
CA GLU A 458 5.47 14.15 12.63
C GLU A 458 6.59 13.56 11.79
N VAL A 459 7.67 14.31 11.58
CA VAL A 459 8.84 13.82 10.86
C VAL A 459 9.54 12.76 11.70
N VAL A 460 9.71 11.57 11.13
CA VAL A 460 10.41 10.45 11.75
C VAL A 460 11.86 10.47 11.27
N LYS A 461 12.81 10.50 12.22
CA LYS A 461 14.25 10.56 11.94
C LYS A 461 14.88 9.19 11.77
#